data_AF-F9ZLK0-F1
#
_entry.id   AF-F9ZLK0-F1
#
_cell.length_a   1.000
_cell.length_b   1.000
_cell.length_c   1.000
_cell.angle_alpha   90.00
_cell.angle_beta   90.00
_cell.angle_gamma   90.00
#
_symmetry.space_group_name_H-M   'P 1'
#
loop_
_entity.id
_entity.type
_entity.pdbx_description
1 polymer ?
#
loop_
_entity_poly.entity_id
_entity_poly.type
_entity_poly.pdbx_seq_one_letter_code
_entity_poly.pdbx_strand_id
1 'polypeptide(L)'
;MLFWMRVPSKSAWDAPACSPSNSAGRYAEITAGRNTREWGAGEAFASTGTTLFGQPGQGVNTTSWGVKAGIRFPHGSLWYAYDSTELHAHALGGGAIISPYTVGYTADPLYVDAMIQGLVGVGPGHGWRVRAAYWPIPKQLQLTAGFSRFDTYFSGDSNWTHFNVSYFPQGMFQGLCLRDQVEVANGGAPGLYPGSGQHSFVYNRVMFTYKF
;
A
#
# COMPACT_ATOMS: atom_id res chain seq x y z
N MET A 1 23.25 16.46 -7.60
CA MET A 1 21.82 16.75 -7.39
C MET A 1 21.42 16.10 -6.08
N LEU A 2 21.12 16.89 -5.05
CA LEU A 2 20.97 16.42 -3.68
C LEU A 2 19.50 16.01 -3.45
N PHE A 3 19.23 14.71 -3.54
CA PHE A 3 17.92 14.14 -3.21
C PHE A 3 17.75 14.17 -1.69
N TRP A 4 17.04 15.15 -1.16
CA TRP A 4 16.58 15.12 0.23
C TRP A 4 15.19 14.46 0.29
N MET A 5 15.17 13.14 0.19
CA MET A 5 14.04 12.36 0.70
C MET A 5 14.29 12.11 2.20
N ARG A 6 13.63 12.88 3.06
CA ARG A 6 13.40 12.44 4.44
C ARG A 6 11.98 11.90 4.52
N VAL A 7 11.77 10.75 3.88
CA VAL A 7 10.55 9.97 4.08
C VAL A 7 10.79 9.17 5.37
N PRO A 8 10.01 9.34 6.44
CA PRO A 8 9.90 8.28 7.41
C PRO A 8 9.31 7.11 6.63
N SER A 9 10.16 6.16 6.22
CA SER A 9 9.71 4.91 5.61
C SER A 9 8.95 4.15 6.70
N LYS A 10 7.67 4.48 6.84
CA LYS A 10 6.72 3.64 7.51
C LYS A 10 5.75 3.18 6.46
N SER A 11 6.15 2.12 5.76
CA SER A 11 5.20 1.36 4.95
C SER A 11 4.02 0.98 5.85
N ALA A 12 2.80 0.89 5.33
CA ALA A 12 1.66 0.43 6.13
C ALA A 12 1.80 -1.04 6.60
N TRP A 13 2.94 -1.68 6.28
CA TRP A 13 3.44 -2.96 6.76
C TRP A 13 4.36 -2.90 7.98
N ASP A 14 4.57 -1.73 8.59
CA ASP A 14 5.48 -1.52 9.75
C ASP A 14 5.01 -2.12 11.11
N ALA A 15 4.30 -3.24 11.09
CA ALA A 15 4.49 -4.23 12.14
C ALA A 15 5.54 -5.21 11.58
N PRO A 16 6.72 -5.37 12.20
CA PRO A 16 7.74 -6.27 11.67
C PRO A 16 7.06 -7.60 11.34
N ALA A 17 7.13 -8.00 10.07
CA ALA A 17 6.29 -9.04 9.47
C ALA A 17 6.38 -10.40 10.19
N CYS A 18 7.36 -10.55 11.08
CA CYS A 18 7.58 -11.69 11.97
C CYS A 18 8.00 -11.23 13.38
N SER A 19 7.25 -10.33 14.00
CA SER A 19 7.46 -9.95 15.40
C SER A 19 6.21 -10.26 16.23
N PRO A 20 6.29 -11.16 17.22
CA PRO A 20 5.20 -11.43 18.16
C PRO A 20 5.06 -10.26 19.14
N SER A 21 4.68 -9.08 18.65
CA SER A 21 4.39 -7.92 19.48
C SER A 21 2.91 -7.90 19.80
N ASN A 22 2.62 -8.03 21.09
CA ASN A 22 1.28 -7.87 21.64
C ASN A 22 1.16 -6.42 22.12
N SER A 23 0.15 -5.68 21.67
CA SER A 23 -0.25 -4.45 22.36
C SER A 23 -0.93 -4.86 23.67
N ALA A 24 -0.17 -4.82 24.75
CA ALA A 24 -0.69 -5.08 26.08
C ALA A 24 -1.72 -4.01 26.48
N GLY A 25 -3.00 -4.37 26.37
CA GLY A 25 -4.03 -3.98 27.34
C GLY A 25 -4.52 -2.53 27.39
N ARG A 26 -4.30 -1.69 26.37
CA ARG A 26 -4.86 -0.33 26.37
C ARG A 26 -5.46 0.06 25.04
N TYR A 27 -6.55 0.82 25.12
CA TYR A 27 -7.03 1.59 23.99
C TYR A 27 -5.99 2.66 23.65
N ALA A 28 -5.67 2.79 22.37
CA ALA A 28 -4.78 3.85 21.89
C ALA A 28 -5.25 4.33 20.52
N GLU A 29 -5.24 5.63 20.33
CA GLU A 29 -5.54 6.24 19.05
C GLU A 29 -4.34 6.11 18.10
N ILE A 30 -4.65 5.97 16.82
CA ILE A 30 -3.70 6.03 15.71
C ILE A 30 -4.12 7.23 14.89
N THR A 31 -3.29 8.26 14.81
CA THR A 31 -3.52 9.40 13.93
C THR A 31 -2.23 9.76 13.22
N ALA A 32 -2.28 9.92 11.90
CA ALA A 32 -1.14 10.37 11.11
C ALA A 32 -1.62 11.13 9.86
N GLY A 33 -0.83 12.12 9.44
CA GLY A 33 -1.03 12.86 8.20
C GLY A 33 0.26 12.88 7.39
N ARG A 34 0.14 12.98 6.06
CA ARG A 34 1.28 13.15 5.16
C ARG A 34 0.92 14.11 4.02
N ASN A 35 1.92 14.84 3.56
CA ASN A 35 1.93 15.54 2.28
C ASN A 35 3.24 15.19 1.54
N THR A 36 3.21 15.10 0.23
CA THR A 36 4.36 14.81 -0.63
C THR A 36 4.25 15.64 -1.89
N ARG A 37 5.35 16.31 -2.24
CA ARG A 37 5.46 17.14 -3.45
C ARG A 37 6.71 16.75 -4.21
N GLU A 38 6.54 16.43 -5.48
CA GLU A 38 7.63 16.20 -6.44
C GLU A 38 7.49 17.20 -7.56
N TRP A 39 8.59 17.81 -8.01
CA TRP A 39 8.57 18.75 -9.12
C TRP A 39 9.94 18.78 -9.81
N GLY A 40 9.94 18.92 -11.13
CA GLY A 40 11.14 18.96 -11.97
C GLY A 40 10.78 19.15 -13.44
N ALA A 41 11.62 19.86 -14.19
CA ALA A 41 11.41 20.14 -15.62
C ALA A 41 12.63 19.73 -16.43
N GLY A 42 12.43 19.31 -17.69
CA GLY A 42 13.53 18.89 -18.56
C GLY A 42 14.11 17.52 -18.22
N GLU A 43 13.34 16.68 -17.54
CA GLU A 43 13.74 15.34 -17.14
C GLU A 43 13.85 14.39 -18.35
N ALA A 44 14.70 13.36 -18.25
CA ALA A 44 14.93 12.39 -19.32
C ALA A 44 13.62 11.79 -19.88
N PHE A 45 12.60 11.60 -19.04
CA PHE A 45 11.28 11.10 -19.42
C PHE A 45 10.59 11.91 -20.52
N ALA A 46 10.76 13.23 -20.50
CA ALA A 46 10.20 14.13 -21.50
C ALA A 46 10.93 13.99 -22.85
N SER A 47 12.23 13.72 -22.82
CA SER A 47 13.05 13.54 -24.03
C SER A 47 12.88 12.17 -24.68
N THR A 48 12.56 11.14 -23.90
CA THR A 48 12.38 9.75 -24.39
C THR A 48 10.95 9.42 -24.78
N GLY A 49 9.99 10.33 -24.54
CA GLY A 49 8.57 10.07 -24.76
C GLY A 49 7.99 9.00 -23.83
N THR A 50 8.63 8.77 -22.68
CA THR A 50 8.17 7.77 -21.70
C THR A 50 6.80 8.17 -21.17
N THR A 51 5.89 7.19 -21.08
CA THR A 51 4.54 7.37 -20.54
C THR A 51 4.36 6.59 -19.25
N LEU A 52 3.63 7.15 -18.30
CA LEU A 52 3.07 6.43 -17.16
C LEU A 52 1.55 6.48 -17.26
N PHE A 53 0.85 5.37 -17.02
CA PHE A 53 -0.62 5.30 -17.15
C PHE A 53 -1.15 5.78 -18.52
N GLY A 54 -0.35 5.58 -19.59
CA GLY A 54 -0.64 6.07 -20.94
C GLY A 54 -0.52 7.59 -21.12
N GLN A 55 -0.06 8.33 -20.11
CA GLN A 55 0.09 9.78 -20.15
C GLN A 55 1.58 10.18 -20.29
N PRO A 56 1.95 10.91 -21.36
CA PRO A 56 3.26 11.52 -21.48
C PRO A 56 3.37 12.73 -20.54
N GLY A 57 4.58 13.28 -20.38
CA GLY A 57 4.79 14.51 -19.63
C GLY A 57 6.04 15.26 -20.04
N GLN A 58 6.04 16.57 -19.77
CA GLN A 58 7.18 17.46 -20.01
C GLN A 58 8.12 17.57 -18.79
N GLY A 59 7.70 16.98 -17.67
CA GLY A 59 8.43 16.98 -16.41
C GLY A 59 7.66 16.24 -15.33
N VAL A 60 8.20 16.31 -14.11
CA VAL A 60 7.59 15.74 -12.90
C VAL A 60 6.85 16.87 -12.20
N ASN A 61 5.61 16.64 -11.81
CA ASN A 61 4.87 17.56 -10.95
C ASN A 61 3.73 16.79 -10.28
N THR A 62 3.90 16.51 -9.00
CA THR A 62 3.02 15.61 -8.25
C THR A 62 2.76 16.16 -6.87
N THR A 63 1.50 16.37 -6.53
CA THR A 63 1.07 16.63 -5.15
C THR A 63 0.28 15.43 -4.66
N SER A 64 0.65 14.87 -3.51
CA SER A 64 -0.17 13.87 -2.83
C SER A 64 -0.25 14.12 -1.34
N TRP A 65 -1.37 13.76 -0.74
CA TRP A 65 -1.60 13.88 0.68
C TRP A 65 -2.44 12.73 1.19
N GLY A 66 -2.35 12.49 2.48
CA GLY A 66 -2.98 11.34 3.10
C GLY A 66 -3.22 11.50 4.58
N VAL A 67 -4.25 10.83 5.07
CA VAL A 67 -4.60 10.78 6.49
C VAL A 67 -4.89 9.34 6.90
N LYS A 68 -4.56 9.03 8.14
CA LYS A 68 -4.83 7.73 8.76
C LYS A 68 -5.34 7.94 10.17
N ALA A 69 -6.44 7.29 10.49
CA ALA A 69 -7.07 7.33 11.79
C ALA A 69 -7.45 5.91 12.24
N GLY A 70 -7.41 5.62 13.53
CA GLY A 70 -7.82 4.31 14.02
C GLY A 70 -7.67 4.13 15.51
N ILE A 71 -8.03 2.94 15.96
CA ILE A 71 -7.96 2.53 17.34
C ILE A 71 -7.19 1.22 17.45
N ARG A 72 -6.36 1.13 18.48
CA ARG A 72 -5.84 -0.14 19.00
C ARG A 72 -6.66 -0.50 20.22
N PHE A 73 -6.96 -1.77 20.36
CA PHE A 73 -7.69 -2.34 21.49
C PHE A 73 -6.97 -3.63 21.92
N PRO A 74 -7.33 -4.23 23.07
CA PRO A 74 -6.70 -5.48 23.50
C PRO A 74 -6.76 -6.53 22.38
N HIS A 75 -5.59 -7.09 22.04
CA HIS A 75 -5.42 -8.10 21.00
C HIS A 75 -5.78 -7.64 19.57
N GLY A 76 -6.01 -6.36 19.30
CA GLY A 76 -6.38 -5.95 17.95
C GLY A 76 -6.23 -4.47 17.62
N SER A 77 -6.54 -4.16 16.37
CA SER A 77 -6.57 -2.80 15.86
C SER A 77 -7.53 -2.69 14.69
N LEU A 78 -8.16 -1.52 14.58
CA LEU A 78 -8.96 -1.11 13.43
C LEU A 78 -8.50 0.26 12.99
N TRP A 79 -8.23 0.45 11.70
CA TRP A 79 -7.91 1.77 11.16
C TRP A 79 -8.50 1.99 9.79
N TYR A 80 -8.70 3.27 9.49
CA TYR A 80 -9.10 3.82 8.22
C TYR A 80 -7.99 4.74 7.69
N ALA A 81 -7.78 4.75 6.38
CA ALA A 81 -6.90 5.68 5.71
C ALA A 81 -7.54 6.21 4.44
N TYR A 82 -7.13 7.41 4.06
CA TYR A 82 -7.47 8.05 2.80
C TYR A 82 -6.20 8.69 2.23
N ASP A 83 -6.00 8.53 0.93
CA ASP A 83 -4.93 9.20 0.19
C ASP A 83 -5.50 9.81 -1.09
N SER A 84 -4.92 10.93 -1.50
CA SER A 84 -5.21 11.60 -2.76
C SER A 84 -3.92 12.04 -3.44
N THR A 85 -3.88 11.89 -4.76
CA THR A 85 -2.83 12.35 -5.64
C THR A 85 -3.48 13.22 -6.71
N GLU A 86 -3.13 14.50 -6.73
CA GLU A 86 -3.74 15.50 -7.60
C GLU A 86 -3.36 15.29 -9.06
N LEU A 87 -4.31 15.61 -9.95
CA LEU A 87 -4.04 15.68 -11.37
C LEU A 87 -3.24 16.94 -11.70
N HIS A 88 -2.10 16.78 -12.38
CA HIS A 88 -1.29 17.89 -12.89
C HIS A 88 -1.19 17.81 -14.41
N ALA A 89 -1.71 18.82 -15.11
CA ALA A 89 -1.60 18.91 -16.56
C ALA A 89 -0.14 18.99 -17.00
N HIS A 90 0.19 18.31 -18.10
CA HIS A 90 1.54 18.23 -18.68
C HIS A 90 2.62 17.56 -17.80
N ALA A 91 2.25 17.08 -16.61
CA ALA A 91 3.11 16.27 -15.77
C ALA A 91 3.11 14.82 -16.23
N LEU A 92 4.24 14.13 -16.09
CA LEU A 92 4.37 12.71 -16.41
C LEU A 92 3.32 11.90 -15.62
N GLY A 93 2.62 11.00 -16.30
CA GLY A 93 1.57 10.20 -15.65
C GLY A 93 0.36 11.00 -15.16
N GLY A 94 0.23 12.27 -15.56
CA GLY A 94 -0.77 13.20 -15.05
C GLY A 94 -0.54 13.63 -13.60
N GLY A 95 0.72 13.59 -13.13
CA GLY A 95 1.08 13.89 -11.74
C GLY A 95 1.20 12.64 -10.88
N ALA A 96 1.60 11.52 -11.50
CA ALA A 96 1.90 10.29 -10.78
C ALA A 96 3.11 10.47 -9.86
N ILE A 97 3.10 9.81 -8.70
CA ILE A 97 4.26 9.77 -7.81
C ILE A 97 5.35 8.92 -8.47
N ILE A 98 6.55 9.49 -8.60
CA ILE A 98 7.70 8.80 -9.19
C ILE A 98 8.60 8.34 -8.05
N SER A 99 8.51 7.06 -7.71
CA SER A 99 9.36 6.46 -6.69
C SER A 99 10.30 5.42 -7.30
N PRO A 100 11.59 5.40 -6.93
CA PRO A 100 12.51 4.34 -7.36
C PRO A 100 12.12 2.95 -6.81
N TYR A 101 11.09 2.88 -5.96
CA TYR A 101 10.64 1.66 -5.30
C TYR A 101 9.31 1.10 -5.84
N THR A 102 8.68 1.72 -6.87
CA THR A 102 7.27 1.46 -7.20
C THR A 102 6.99 0.89 -8.59
N VAL A 103 8.01 0.58 -9.40
CA VAL A 103 7.79 -0.26 -10.59
C VAL A 103 7.59 -1.70 -10.14
N GLY A 104 6.32 -2.08 -9.94
CA GLY A 104 5.90 -3.47 -9.73
C GLY A 104 5.99 -4.04 -8.31
N TYR A 105 6.19 -3.22 -7.27
CA TYR A 105 6.28 -3.71 -5.89
C TYR A 105 5.69 -2.76 -4.81
N THR A 106 5.18 -3.37 -3.75
CA THR A 106 4.33 -2.84 -2.67
C THR A 106 5.02 -1.91 -1.64
N ALA A 107 6.06 -1.18 -2.03
CA ALA A 107 6.68 -0.18 -1.18
C ALA A 107 6.04 1.19 -1.43
N ASP A 108 4.73 1.29 -1.16
CA ASP A 108 3.99 2.54 -1.35
C ASP A 108 4.28 3.49 -0.17
N PRO A 109 4.73 4.73 -0.42
CA PRO A 109 4.79 5.76 0.62
C PRO A 109 3.41 6.12 1.20
N LEU A 110 2.29 5.83 0.52
CA LEU A 110 0.88 6.10 0.89
C LEU A 110 0.31 5.15 1.96
N TYR A 111 -0.71 5.62 2.67
CA TYR A 111 -1.37 4.86 3.73
C TYR A 111 -2.38 3.82 3.19
N VAL A 112 -2.90 4.07 1.99
CA VAL A 112 -3.81 3.24 1.21
C VAL A 112 -2.97 2.44 0.23
N ASP A 113 -2.57 1.26 0.70
CA ASP A 113 -1.85 0.27 -0.07
C ASP A 113 -2.63 -1.04 -0.09
N ALA A 114 -2.37 -1.88 -1.09
CA ALA A 114 -2.84 -3.25 -1.13
C ALA A 114 -1.65 -4.18 -1.41
N MET A 115 -1.82 -5.49 -1.32
CA MET A 115 -0.72 -6.45 -1.43
C MET A 115 -0.04 -6.39 -2.80
N ILE A 116 -0.79 -6.19 -3.90
CA ILE A 116 -0.23 -6.19 -5.26
C ILE A 116 0.29 -4.79 -5.66
N GLN A 117 -0.42 -3.70 -5.32
CA GLN A 117 -0.10 -2.30 -5.63
C GLN A 117 -0.79 -1.37 -4.61
N GLY A 118 -0.33 -0.12 -4.53
CA GLY A 118 -1.05 0.96 -3.83
C GLY A 118 -1.39 2.10 -4.80
N LEU A 119 -1.82 3.25 -4.27
CA LEU A 119 -2.20 4.41 -5.09
C LEU A 119 -1.05 4.89 -5.99
N VAL A 120 0.22 4.69 -5.62
CA VAL A 120 1.36 4.96 -6.53
C VAL A 120 1.35 4.06 -7.77
N GLY A 121 0.92 2.80 -7.61
CA GLY A 121 0.88 1.81 -8.69
C GLY A 121 -0.36 1.91 -9.57
N VAL A 122 -1.44 2.54 -9.11
CA VAL A 122 -2.68 2.74 -9.88
C VAL A 122 -2.83 4.16 -10.45
N GLY A 123 -2.00 5.12 -10.02
CA GLY A 123 -1.88 6.45 -10.61
C GLY A 123 -2.73 7.53 -9.93
N PRO A 124 -2.72 8.78 -10.47
CA PRO A 124 -3.41 9.91 -9.86
C PRO A 124 -4.91 9.69 -9.67
N GLY A 125 -5.45 10.26 -8.61
CA GLY A 125 -6.80 10.00 -8.12
C GLY A 125 -6.82 9.93 -6.60
N HIS A 126 -7.74 9.15 -6.06
CA HIS A 126 -7.82 8.95 -4.61
C HIS A 126 -8.16 7.51 -4.27
N GLY A 127 -7.93 7.17 -3.01
CA GLY A 127 -8.33 5.88 -2.48
C GLY A 127 -8.54 5.92 -0.99
N TRP A 128 -9.21 4.91 -0.49
CA TRP A 128 -9.38 4.70 0.94
C TRP A 128 -9.21 3.23 1.31
N ARG A 129 -8.82 2.99 2.55
CA ARG A 129 -8.60 1.64 3.09
C ARG A 129 -9.12 1.53 4.50
N VAL A 130 -9.80 0.42 4.77
CA VAL A 130 -10.09 -0.05 6.13
C VAL A 130 -9.27 -1.30 6.37
N ARG A 131 -8.63 -1.42 7.54
CA ARG A 131 -7.93 -2.65 7.95
C ARG A 131 -8.23 -2.97 9.41
N ALA A 132 -8.56 -4.22 9.65
CA ALA A 132 -8.67 -4.82 10.97
C ALA A 132 -7.58 -5.87 11.17
N ALA A 133 -7.06 -5.97 12.39
CA ALA A 133 -6.17 -7.04 12.80
C ALA A 133 -6.57 -7.52 14.21
N TYR A 134 -6.49 -8.83 14.44
CA TYR A 134 -6.86 -9.45 15.71
C TYR A 134 -5.97 -10.65 16.03
N TRP A 135 -5.68 -10.86 17.30
CA TRP A 135 -4.89 -11.96 17.83
C TRP A 135 -5.78 -12.92 18.62
N PRO A 136 -6.50 -13.85 17.96
CA PRO A 136 -7.37 -14.80 18.66
C PRO A 136 -6.59 -15.71 19.62
N ILE A 137 -5.34 -16.06 19.30
CA ILE A 137 -4.42 -16.74 20.21
C ILE A 137 -3.23 -15.78 20.42
N PRO A 138 -3.15 -15.11 21.57
CA PRO A 138 -2.15 -14.09 21.81
C PRO A 138 -0.73 -14.59 21.50
N LYS A 139 0.01 -13.83 20.69
CA LYS A 139 1.39 -14.14 20.24
C LYS A 139 1.57 -15.41 19.41
N GLN A 140 0.50 -16.13 19.07
CA GLN A 140 0.58 -17.34 18.25
C GLN A 140 -0.19 -17.24 16.95
N LEU A 141 -1.35 -16.58 16.93
CA LEU A 141 -2.18 -16.49 15.74
C LEU A 141 -2.66 -15.05 15.55
N GLN A 142 -2.33 -14.47 14.40
CA GLN A 142 -2.81 -13.16 13.97
C GLN A 142 -3.68 -13.31 12.72
N LEU A 143 -4.85 -12.70 12.76
CA LEU A 143 -5.73 -12.53 11.62
C LEU A 143 -5.69 -11.06 11.21
N THR A 144 -5.65 -10.79 9.91
CA THR A 144 -5.75 -9.44 9.34
C THR A 144 -6.69 -9.48 8.15
N ALA A 145 -7.61 -8.52 8.09
CA ALA A 145 -8.46 -8.28 6.95
C ALA A 145 -8.37 -6.81 6.55
N GLY A 146 -8.45 -6.53 5.26
CA GLY A 146 -8.46 -5.17 4.74
C GLY A 146 -9.29 -5.06 3.46
N PHE A 147 -9.85 -3.89 3.25
CA PHE A 147 -10.53 -3.53 2.01
C PHE A 147 -10.03 -2.16 1.58
N SER A 148 -9.64 -2.05 0.31
CA SER A 148 -9.19 -0.81 -0.29
C SER A 148 -10.02 -0.53 -1.54
N ARG A 149 -10.33 0.74 -1.75
CA ARG A 149 -10.98 1.25 -2.96
C ARG A 149 -10.10 2.34 -3.54
N PHE A 150 -9.95 2.32 -4.86
CA PHE A 150 -9.24 3.32 -5.63
C PHE A 150 -10.17 3.84 -6.72
N ASP A 151 -10.26 5.14 -6.85
CA ASP A 151 -11.00 5.83 -7.90
C ASP A 151 -9.98 6.78 -8.57
N THR A 152 -9.51 6.37 -9.76
CA THR A 152 -8.34 6.96 -10.43
C THR A 152 -8.69 7.51 -11.81
N TYR A 153 -7.95 8.53 -12.25
CA TYR A 153 -8.24 9.21 -13.52
C TYR A 153 -7.96 8.34 -14.75
N PHE A 154 -6.95 7.48 -14.67
CA PHE A 154 -6.44 6.75 -15.85
C PHE A 154 -6.52 5.23 -15.72
N SER A 155 -6.50 4.69 -14.49
CA SER A 155 -6.58 3.24 -14.24
C SER A 155 -7.98 2.80 -13.83
N GLY A 156 -8.98 3.68 -13.92
CA GLY A 156 -10.36 3.43 -13.56
C GLY A 156 -10.56 3.14 -12.07
N ASP A 157 -11.77 2.68 -11.73
CA ASP A 157 -12.12 2.38 -10.35
C ASP A 157 -11.89 0.91 -10.01
N SER A 158 -11.17 0.63 -8.93
CA SER A 158 -10.85 -0.74 -8.52
C SER A 158 -11.01 -0.93 -7.01
N ASN A 159 -11.32 -2.16 -6.59
CA ASN A 159 -11.37 -2.54 -5.18
C ASN A 159 -10.58 -3.81 -4.91
N TRP A 160 -10.00 -3.87 -3.71
CA TRP A 160 -8.94 -4.80 -3.37
C TRP A 160 -9.19 -5.30 -1.95
N THR A 161 -9.53 -6.59 -1.85
CA THR A 161 -9.84 -7.24 -0.57
C THR A 161 -8.69 -8.13 -0.15
N HIS A 162 -8.12 -7.86 1.02
CA HIS A 162 -6.97 -8.55 1.57
C HIS A 162 -7.34 -9.36 2.81
N PHE A 163 -6.84 -10.58 2.89
CA PHE A 163 -6.89 -11.39 4.09
C PHE A 163 -5.54 -12.04 4.35
N ASN A 164 -5.15 -12.12 5.62
CA ASN A 164 -3.88 -12.69 6.04
C ASN A 164 -4.05 -13.44 7.37
N VAL A 165 -3.48 -14.64 7.41
CA VAL A 165 -3.30 -15.44 8.62
C VAL A 165 -1.82 -15.60 8.88
N SER A 166 -1.37 -15.29 10.09
CA SER A 166 0.03 -15.46 10.50
C SER A 166 0.09 -16.30 11.77
N TYR A 167 0.88 -17.38 11.74
CA TYR A 167 1.07 -18.31 12.83
C TYR A 167 2.52 -18.31 13.32
N PHE A 168 2.68 -18.25 14.64
CA PHE A 168 3.94 -18.13 15.36
C PHE A 168 4.04 -19.27 16.39
N PRO A 169 4.56 -20.44 15.99
CA PRO A 169 4.71 -21.55 16.92
C PRO A 169 5.68 -21.19 18.05
N GLN A 170 5.42 -21.77 19.22
CA GLN A 170 6.22 -21.59 20.42
C GLN A 170 7.07 -22.84 20.71
N GLY A 171 7.92 -22.78 21.74
CA GLY A 171 8.79 -23.90 22.11
C GLY A 171 9.94 -24.09 21.12
N MET A 172 10.17 -25.33 20.67
CA MET A 172 11.31 -25.67 19.81
C MET A 172 11.31 -24.96 18.44
N PHE A 173 10.15 -24.48 17.98
CA PHE A 173 10.01 -23.75 16.73
C PHE A 173 9.91 -22.23 16.94
N GLN A 174 10.26 -21.74 18.12
CA GLN A 174 10.34 -20.31 18.37
C GLN A 174 11.27 -19.66 17.34
N GLY A 175 10.81 -18.55 16.74
CA GLY A 175 11.49 -17.88 15.63
C GLY A 175 10.89 -18.20 14.26
N LEU A 176 10.10 -19.28 14.13
CA LEU A 176 9.34 -19.58 12.92
C LEU A 176 8.09 -18.70 12.82
N CYS A 177 7.75 -18.31 11.61
CA CYS A 177 6.51 -17.65 11.21
C CYS A 177 6.00 -18.31 9.94
N LEU A 178 4.74 -18.75 9.98
CA LEU A 178 3.99 -19.21 8.83
C LEU A 178 2.96 -18.15 8.48
N ARG A 179 2.88 -17.76 7.21
CA ARG A 179 1.95 -16.72 6.78
C ARG A 179 1.28 -17.11 5.48
N ASP A 180 -0.03 -17.00 5.45
CA ASP A 180 -0.82 -17.13 4.24
C ASP A 180 -1.59 -15.84 3.99
N GLN A 181 -1.45 -15.29 2.79
CA GLN A 181 -2.08 -14.05 2.37
C GLN A 181 -2.80 -14.24 1.06
N VAL A 182 -4.03 -13.76 1.00
CA VAL A 182 -4.82 -13.71 -0.22
C VAL A 182 -5.30 -12.28 -0.45
N GLU A 183 -5.24 -11.86 -1.71
CA GLU A 183 -5.84 -10.62 -2.16
C GLU A 183 -6.71 -10.88 -3.39
N VAL A 184 -7.88 -10.25 -3.44
CA VAL A 184 -8.78 -10.27 -4.59
C VAL A 184 -8.93 -8.85 -5.09
N ALA A 185 -8.49 -8.61 -6.33
CA ALA A 185 -8.63 -7.34 -7.03
C ALA A 185 -9.79 -7.39 -8.04
N ASN A 186 -10.62 -6.35 -8.06
CA ASN A 186 -11.76 -6.20 -8.96
C ASN A 186 -11.79 -4.80 -9.58
N GLY A 187 -12.32 -4.71 -10.81
CA GLY A 187 -12.46 -3.45 -11.55
C GLY A 187 -11.18 -3.00 -12.26
N GLY A 188 -11.01 -1.70 -12.35
CA GLY A 188 -9.87 -1.05 -13.01
C GLY A 188 -9.91 -1.12 -14.55
N ALA A 189 -9.07 -0.31 -15.16
CA ALA A 189 -8.85 -0.29 -16.60
C ALA A 189 -8.11 -1.55 -17.06
N PRO A 190 -8.24 -1.94 -18.34
CA PRO A 190 -7.48 -3.07 -18.89
C PRO A 190 -5.97 -2.91 -18.71
N GLY A 191 -5.31 -3.95 -18.20
CA GLY A 191 -3.85 -3.99 -18.01
C GLY A 191 -3.33 -3.54 -16.64
N LEU A 192 -4.21 -3.13 -15.71
CA LEU A 192 -3.83 -2.78 -14.33
C LEU A 192 -3.27 -3.98 -13.56
N TYR A 193 -3.90 -5.13 -13.72
CA TYR A 193 -3.49 -6.44 -13.21
C TYR A 193 -4.00 -7.52 -14.18
N PRO A 194 -3.53 -8.79 -14.08
CA PRO A 194 -3.94 -9.84 -15.01
C PRO A 194 -5.48 -10.01 -15.06
N GLY A 195 -6.08 -9.73 -16.22
CA GLY A 195 -7.53 -9.83 -16.43
C GLY A 195 -8.36 -8.62 -15.97
N SER A 196 -7.75 -7.50 -15.55
CA SER A 196 -8.48 -6.29 -15.14
C SER A 196 -9.39 -5.75 -16.26
N GLY A 197 -10.52 -5.15 -15.89
CA GLY A 197 -11.57 -4.71 -16.81
C GLY A 197 -12.51 -5.81 -17.31
N GLN A 198 -12.22 -7.09 -17.06
CA GLN A 198 -13.07 -8.22 -17.48
C GLN A 198 -13.31 -9.23 -16.36
N HIS A 199 -12.30 -9.48 -15.54
CA HIS A 199 -12.32 -10.51 -14.50
C HIS A 199 -11.71 -10.02 -13.19
N SER A 200 -12.07 -10.72 -12.11
CA SER A 200 -11.39 -10.61 -10.82
C SER A 200 -10.02 -11.29 -10.89
N PHE A 201 -9.04 -10.72 -10.21
CA PHE A 201 -7.73 -11.34 -10.05
C PHE A 201 -7.52 -11.76 -8.61
N VAL A 202 -7.19 -13.05 -8.41
CA VAL A 202 -6.91 -13.62 -7.09
C VAL A 202 -5.42 -13.88 -6.98
N TYR A 203 -4.78 -13.32 -5.96
CA TYR A 203 -3.36 -13.49 -5.71
C TYR A 203 -3.15 -14.06 -4.31
N ASN A 204 -2.52 -15.22 -4.22
CA ASN A 204 -2.21 -15.90 -2.97
C ASN A 204 -0.70 -16.03 -2.78
N ARG A 205 -0.22 -15.89 -1.54
CA ARG A 205 1.18 -16.02 -1.19
C ARG A 205 1.34 -16.68 0.19
N VAL A 206 1.90 -17.89 0.17
CA VAL A 206 2.33 -18.61 1.37
C VAL A 206 3.80 -18.32 1.64
N MET A 207 4.12 -17.96 2.87
CA MET A 207 5.47 -17.61 3.30
C MET A 207 5.87 -18.41 4.54
N PHE A 208 7.14 -18.79 4.55
CA PHE A 208 7.83 -19.41 5.67
C PHE A 208 9.02 -18.52 6.01
N THR A 209 9.13 -18.09 7.25
CA THR A 209 10.23 -17.23 7.68
C THR A 209 10.73 -17.69 9.04
N TYR A 210 12.04 -17.85 9.16
CA TYR A 210 12.68 -18.22 10.41
C TYR A 210 13.68 -17.14 10.81
N LYS A 211 13.58 -16.67 12.06
CA LYS A 211 14.56 -15.77 12.66
C LYS A 211 15.53 -16.61 13.52
N PHE A 212 16.76 -16.76 13.03
CA PHE A 212 17.89 -17.34 13.75
C PHE A 212 18.34 -16.44 14.92
#